data_AF-A0A355B2R4-F1
#
_entry.id   AF-A0A355B2R4-F1
#
_cell.length_a   1.000
_cell.length_b   1.000
_cell.length_c   1.000
_cell.angle_alpha   90.00
_cell.angle_beta   90.00
_cell.angle_gamma   90.00
#
_symmetry.space_group_name_H-M   'P 1'
#
loop_
_entity.id
_entity.type
_entity.pdbx_description
1 polymer ?
#
loop_
_entity_poly.entity_id
_entity_poly.type
_entity_poly.pdbx_seq_one_letter_code
_entity_poly.pdbx_strand_id
1 'polypeptide(L)'
;MTADERRLLCPTCGMMIPIPDGTRPGDMFECPNCAGIMLRLGEKNGEEVLLPVQMISCPSCGERIPIDEETPVGTAVRHDGVDYVLTKEFGAFALEAV
;
A
#
# COMPACT_ATOMS: atom_id res chain seq x y z
N MET A 1 31.93 5.49 3.63
CA MET A 1 31.21 4.25 3.31
C MET A 1 29.75 4.65 3.18
N THR A 2 29.37 5.13 2.01
CA THR A 2 27.97 5.48 1.72
C THR A 2 27.19 4.18 1.63
N ALA A 3 26.19 4.00 2.50
CA ALA A 3 25.20 2.95 2.31
C ALA A 3 24.61 3.12 0.91
N ASP A 4 24.48 2.03 0.16
CA ASP A 4 24.07 2.06 -1.25
C ASP A 4 22.55 2.21 -1.28
N GLU A 5 22.04 3.43 -1.06
CA GLU A 5 20.60 3.67 -1.17
C GLU A 5 20.18 3.67 -2.64
N ARG A 6 19.41 2.67 -3.06
CA ARG A 6 18.71 2.73 -4.35
C ARG A 6 17.51 3.66 -4.24
N ARG A 7 17.08 4.21 -5.38
CA ARG A 7 15.95 5.15 -5.41
C ARG A 7 14.93 4.71 -6.44
N LEU A 8 13.67 4.64 -6.03
CA LEU A 8 12.56 4.25 -6.89
C LEU A 8 11.59 5.41 -7.08
N LEU A 9 10.94 5.46 -8.24
CA LEU A 9 9.96 6.48 -8.56
C LEU A 9 8.66 6.23 -7.80
N CYS A 10 8.13 7.26 -7.16
CA CYS A 10 6.75 7.29 -6.72
C CYS A 10 5.84 7.30 -7.97
N PRO A 11 4.94 6.31 -8.13
CA PRO A 11 4.10 6.18 -9.33
C PRO A 11 3.07 7.32 -9.45
N THR A 12 2.79 8.03 -8.35
CA THR A 12 1.76 9.07 -8.31
C THR A 12 2.29 10.46 -8.67
N CYS A 13 3.49 10.83 -8.21
CA CYS A 13 4.05 12.18 -8.46
C CYS A 13 5.42 12.20 -9.13
N GLY A 14 6.05 11.04 -9.36
CA GLY A 14 7.37 10.95 -9.98
C GLY A 14 8.55 11.34 -9.07
N MET A 15 8.32 11.61 -7.78
CA MET A 15 9.41 11.85 -6.83
C MET A 15 10.24 10.57 -6.61
N MET A 16 11.56 10.72 -6.50
CA MET A 16 12.45 9.62 -6.14
C MET A 16 12.41 9.36 -4.63
N ILE A 17 11.98 8.16 -4.24
CA ILE A 17 11.93 7.70 -2.86
C ILE A 17 13.19 6.89 -2.56
N PRO A 18 13.95 7.23 -1.49
CA PRO A 18 15.10 6.44 -1.07
C PRO A 18 14.66 5.11 -0.48
N ILE A 19 15.25 4.03 -0.98
CA ILE A 19 15.01 2.65 -0.53
C ILE A 19 16.28 2.16 0.15
N PRO A 20 16.27 1.99 1.49
CA PRO A 20 17.43 1.51 2.23
C PRO A 20 17.87 0.13 1.77
N ASP A 21 19.17 -0.14 1.87
CA ASP A 21 19.70 -1.49 1.72
C ASP A 21 19.03 -2.48 2.68
N GLY A 22 18.80 -3.70 2.20
CA GLY A 22 18.13 -4.75 2.97
C GLY A 22 16.59 -4.68 2.98
N THR A 23 15.99 -3.64 2.38
CA THR A 23 14.55 -3.58 2.11
C THR A 23 14.13 -4.74 1.21
N ARG A 24 12.98 -5.35 1.51
CA ARG A 24 12.40 -6.50 0.81
C ARG A 24 11.04 -6.17 0.18
N PRO A 25 10.62 -6.90 -0.86
CA PRO A 25 9.26 -6.81 -1.37
C PRO A 25 8.23 -6.96 -0.24
N GLY A 26 7.22 -6.09 -0.23
CA GLY A 26 6.22 -5.96 0.84
C GLY A 26 6.50 -4.83 1.83
N ASP A 27 7.74 -4.35 1.95
CA ASP A 27 8.07 -3.22 2.81
C ASP A 27 7.34 -1.94 2.36
N MET A 28 6.93 -1.14 3.33
CA MET A 28 6.10 0.05 3.09
C MET A 28 6.86 1.35 3.30
N PHE A 29 6.55 2.33 2.47
CA PHE A 29 7.19 3.64 2.40
C PHE A 29 6.12 4.72 2.32
N GLU A 30 6.39 5.88 2.92
CA GLU A 30 5.52 7.04 2.76
C GLU A 30 6.09 7.97 1.68
N CYS A 31 5.23 8.47 0.78
CA CYS A 31 5.63 9.54 -0.15
C CYS A 31 5.40 10.92 0.50
N PRO A 32 6.46 11.67 0.84
CA PRO A 32 6.32 12.97 1.50
C PRO A 32 5.66 14.03 0.61
N ASN A 33 5.70 13.86 -0.72
CA ASN A 33 5.14 14.82 -1.67
C ASN A 33 3.68 14.54 -2.05
N CYS A 34 3.15 13.37 -1.71
CA CYS A 34 1.77 13.00 -2.02
C CYS A 34 0.87 13.09 -0.78
N ALA A 35 1.17 13.99 0.16
CA ALA A 35 0.45 14.10 1.43
C ALA A 35 0.44 12.78 2.23
N GLY A 36 1.55 12.04 2.19
CA GLY A 36 1.74 10.86 3.01
C GLY A 36 1.06 9.59 2.50
N ILE A 37 0.84 9.43 1.19
CA ILE A 37 0.34 8.14 0.69
C ILE A 37 1.34 7.05 1.01
N MET A 38 0.81 5.88 1.35
CA MET A 38 1.59 4.67 1.54
C MET A 38 1.89 4.03 0.19
N LEU A 39 3.13 3.60 0.04
CA LEU A 39 3.65 2.86 -1.09
C LEU A 39 4.19 1.53 -0.57
N ARG A 40 4.01 0.46 -1.34
CA ARG A 40 4.61 -0.85 -1.05
C ARG A 40 5.67 -1.14 -2.09
N LEU A 41 6.82 -1.63 -1.66
CA LEU A 41 7.83 -2.17 -2.56
C LEU A 41 7.28 -3.47 -3.18
N GLY A 42 7.12 -3.46 -4.49
CA GLY A 42 6.72 -4.62 -5.27
C GLY A 42 7.68 -4.88 -6.41
N GLU A 43 7.32 -5.82 -7.27
CA GLU A 43 8.05 -6.15 -8.49
C GLU A 43 7.09 -6.13 -9.66
N LYS A 44 7.49 -5.52 -10.78
CA LYS A 44 6.74 -5.50 -12.02
C LYS A 44 7.71 -5.76 -13.17
N ASN A 45 7.43 -6.79 -13.97
CA ASN A 45 8.29 -7.23 -15.08
C ASN A 45 9.75 -7.55 -14.69
N GLY A 46 9.98 -8.03 -13.45
CA GLY A 46 11.32 -8.33 -12.95
C GLY A 46 12.10 -7.11 -12.46
N GLU A 47 11.46 -5.93 -12.40
CA GLU A 47 12.04 -4.71 -11.86
C GLU A 47 11.30 -4.30 -10.59
N GLU A 48 12.05 -3.78 -9.61
CA GLU A 48 11.46 -3.26 -8.39
C GLU A 48 10.73 -1.94 -8.66
N VAL A 49 9.52 -1.84 -8.15
CA VAL A 49 8.66 -0.66 -8.30
C VAL A 49 7.96 -0.35 -6.99
N LEU A 50 7.58 0.91 -6.80
CA LEU A 50 6.67 1.30 -5.73
C LEU A 50 5.23 1.23 -6.25
N LEU A 51 4.36 0.59 -5.49
CA LEU A 51 2.94 0.43 -5.78
C LEU A 51 2.12 1.22 -4.76
N PRO A 52 1.08 1.96 -5.18
CA PRO A 52 0.24 2.72 -4.25
C PRO A 52 -0.60 1.77 -3.39
N VAL A 53 -0.69 2.11 -2.11
CA VAL A 53 -1.47 1.37 -1.12
C VAL A 53 -2.50 2.31 -0.49
N GLN A 54 -3.74 1.86 -0.43
CA GLN A 54 -4.80 2.55 0.29
C GLN A 54 -4.86 2.02 1.73
N MET A 55 -4.80 2.94 2.70
CA MET A 55 -4.96 2.62 4.12
C MET A 55 -6.41 2.81 4.54
N ILE A 56 -7.14 1.69 4.65
CA ILE A 56 -8.54 1.67 5.08
C ILE A 56 -8.63 1.35 6.57
N SER A 57 -9.64 1.87 7.25
CA SER A 57 -9.87 1.54 8.67
C SER A 57 -10.75 0.30 8.80
N CYS A 58 -10.36 -0.63 9.64
CA CYS A 58 -11.21 -1.74 10.06
C CYS A 58 -12.43 -1.20 10.82
N PRO A 59 -13.67 -1.55 10.43
CA PRO A 59 -14.87 -1.11 11.12
C PRO A 59 -15.01 -1.60 12.57
N SER A 60 -14.41 -2.75 12.90
CA SER A 60 -14.49 -3.33 14.25
C SER A 60 -13.51 -2.67 15.23
N CYS A 61 -12.21 -2.69 14.91
CA CYS A 61 -11.15 -2.29 15.83
C CYS A 61 -10.56 -0.89 15.54
N GLY A 62 -10.86 -0.30 14.38
CA GLY A 62 -10.32 0.98 13.94
C GLY A 62 -8.87 0.93 13.41
N GLU A 63 -8.23 -0.24 13.41
CA GLU A 63 -6.87 -0.41 12.87
C GLU A 63 -6.83 -0.10 11.36
N ARG A 64 -5.74 0.52 10.90
CA ARG A 64 -5.57 0.82 9.47
C ARG A 64 -4.90 -0.33 8.76
N ILE A 65 -5.60 -0.91 7.80
CA ILE A 65 -5.16 -2.06 7.01
C ILE A 65 -4.70 -1.57 5.63
N PRO A 66 -3.51 -2.00 5.16
CA PRO A 66 -3.06 -1.69 3.82
C PRO A 66 -3.77 -2.56 2.78
N ILE A 67 -4.40 -1.93 1.78
CA ILE A 67 -5.01 -2.57 0.63
C ILE A 67 -4.31 -2.08 -0.64
N ASP A 68 -3.79 -3.00 -1.43
CA ASP A 68 -3.15 -2.66 -2.70
C ASP A 68 -4.20 -2.15 -3.68
N GLU A 69 -3.87 -1.14 -4.48
CA GLU A 69 -4.82 -0.53 -5.42
C GLU A 69 -5.39 -1.53 -6.45
N GLU A 70 -4.61 -2.56 -6.78
CA GLU A 70 -5.00 -3.64 -7.71
C GLU A 70 -5.88 -4.71 -7.05
N THR A 71 -6.16 -4.61 -5.74
CA THR A 71 -7.03 -5.57 -5.04
C THR A 71 -8.46 -5.49 -5.59
N PRO A 72 -9.04 -6.61 -6.06
CA PRO A 72 -10.40 -6.60 -6.60
C PRO A 72 -11.45 -6.22 -5.56
N VAL A 73 -12.46 -5.47 -5.99
CA VAL A 73 -13.72 -5.33 -5.23
C VAL A 73 -14.38 -6.70 -5.11
N GLY A 74 -14.96 -6.99 -3.95
CA GLY A 74 -15.50 -8.31 -3.62
C GLY A 74 -14.50 -9.22 -2.91
N THR A 75 -13.21 -8.85 -2.83
CA THR A 75 -12.22 -9.61 -2.07
C THR A 75 -12.60 -9.69 -0.60
N ALA A 76 -12.62 -10.92 -0.07
CA ALA A 76 -12.82 -11.15 1.36
C ALA A 76 -11.55 -10.74 2.12
N VAL A 77 -11.72 -9.89 3.13
CA VAL A 77 -10.67 -9.44 4.04
C VAL A 77 -11.05 -9.87 5.44
N ARG A 78 -10.20 -10.70 6.07
CA ARG A 78 -10.41 -11.14 7.44
C ARG A 78 -9.54 -10.33 8.38
N HIS A 79 -10.14 -9.67 9.35
CA HIS A 79 -9.41 -8.93 10.38
C HIS A 79 -10.22 -8.91 11.68
N ASP A 80 -9.52 -9.00 12.82
CA ASP A 80 -10.16 -9.01 14.15
C ASP A 80 -11.23 -10.11 14.31
N GLY A 81 -11.04 -11.24 13.63
CA GLY A 81 -11.99 -12.36 13.64
C GLY A 81 -13.29 -12.14 12.86
N VAL A 82 -13.44 -11.00 12.19
CA VAL A 82 -14.58 -10.66 11.32
C VAL A 82 -14.16 -10.77 9.86
N ASP A 83 -15.04 -11.34 9.04
CA ASP A 83 -14.88 -11.40 7.59
C ASP A 83 -15.61 -10.19 6.98
N TYR A 84 -14.87 -9.42 6.19
CA TYR A 84 -15.36 -8.25 5.47
C TYR A 84 -15.28 -8.50 3.96
N VAL A 85 -16.09 -7.78 3.21
CA VAL A 85 -15.92 -7.64 1.76
C VAL A 85 -15.39 -6.26 1.45
N LEU A 86 -14.33 -6.22 0.64
CA LEU A 86 -13.79 -4.99 0.10
C LEU A 86 -14.78 -4.40 -0.90
N THR A 87 -15.37 -3.26 -0.57
CA THR A 87 -16.22 -2.49 -1.47
C THR A 87 -15.48 -1.24 -1.94
N LYS A 88 -15.93 -0.64 -3.05
CA LYS A 88 -15.40 0.63 -3.54
C LYS A 88 -16.55 1.57 -3.82
N GLU A 89 -16.72 2.56 -2.96
CA GLU A 89 -17.73 3.60 -3.10
C GLU A 89 -17.03 4.96 -3.26
N PHE A 90 -17.55 5.81 -4.15
CA PHE A 90 -17.01 7.16 -4.40
C PHE A 90 -15.49 7.23 -4.69
N GLY A 91 -14.91 6.16 -5.24
CA GLY A 91 -13.49 6.10 -5.58
C GLY A 91 -12.54 5.68 -4.44
N ALA A 92 -13.06 5.36 -3.26
CA ALA A 92 -12.29 4.88 -2.10
C ALA A 92 -12.71 3.45 -1.70
N PHE A 93 -11.78 2.67 -1.18
CA PHE A 93 -12.10 1.36 -0.60
C PHE A 93 -12.76 1.50 0.78
N ALA A 94 -13.72 0.62 1.06
CA ALA A 94 -14.35 0.44 2.35
C ALA A 94 -14.47 -1.05 2.69
N LEU A 95 -14.61 -1.38 3.98
CA LEU A 95 -14.90 -2.73 4.45
C LEU A 95 -16.34 -2.79 4.92
N GLU A 96 -17.09 -3.75 4.38
CA GLU A 96 -18.44 -4.06 4.83
C GLU A 96 -18.47 -5.45 5.45
N ALA A 97 -19.09 -5.56 6.63
CA ALA A 97 -19.24 -6.86 7.28
C ALA A 97 -20.20 -7.74 6.45
N VAL A 98 -19.82 -9.00 6.28
CA VAL A 98 -20.63 -10.01 5.57
C VAL A 98 -21.70 -10.59 6.50
#